data_AF-A0A5J6Z3L6-F1
#
_entry.id   AF-A0A5J6Z3L6-F1
#
_cell.length_a   1.000
_cell.length_b   1.000
_cell.length_c   1.000
_cell.angle_alpha   90.00
_cell.angle_beta   90.00
_cell.angle_gamma   90.00
#
_symmetry.space_group_name_H-M   'P 1'
#
loop_
_entity.id
_entity.type
_entity.pdbx_description
1 polymer ?
#
loop_
_entity_poly.entity_id
_entity_poly.type
_entity_poly.pdbx_seq_one_letter_code
_entity_poly.pdbx_strand_id
1 'polypeptide(L)'
;MGLFSTMRRRRQEKKATIKAAKVRAIAETKADAKLEKAKEKYLRKTAKKVRKADAKELKNRRKHEEKMASAALQQLKAGNFNSQNVSRYVGAARVALPALLPLFYRGMTQMKEVNERQNLQRAGLAPTTNASFAGDGPTQKARIRQIRKDVSKGGVPMGFAQDVEERMDDLEDAVDNTSTMNNDQTRHALQAISRELDLVEAQIRTKRS
;
A
#
# COMPACT_ATOMS: atom_id res chain seq x y z
N MET A 1 -36.26 -67.07 -64.76
CA MET A 1 -35.66 -67.19 -63.40
C MET A 1 -36.78 -67.13 -62.36
N GLY A 2 -36.94 -68.15 -61.51
CA GLY A 2 -38.11 -68.29 -60.64
C GLY A 2 -38.13 -67.37 -59.40
N LEU A 3 -39.33 -67.02 -58.94
CA LEU A 3 -39.59 -66.19 -57.75
C LEU A 3 -38.90 -66.68 -56.45
N PHE A 4 -38.69 -68.00 -56.33
CA PHE A 4 -38.01 -68.57 -55.17
C PHE A 4 -36.50 -68.28 -55.14
N SER A 5 -35.84 -68.21 -56.31
CA SER A 5 -34.41 -67.91 -56.37
C SER A 5 -34.13 -66.43 -56.07
N THR A 6 -35.03 -65.53 -56.49
CA THR A 6 -34.93 -64.09 -56.18
C THR A 6 -35.17 -63.81 -54.69
N MET A 7 -36.13 -64.49 -54.05
CA MET A 7 -36.34 -64.40 -52.60
C MET A 7 -35.15 -64.92 -51.79
N ARG A 8 -34.57 -66.07 -52.18
CA ARG A 8 -33.37 -66.62 -51.52
C ARG A 8 -32.19 -65.65 -51.64
N ARG A 9 -31.97 -65.06 -52.82
CA ARG A 9 -30.93 -64.05 -53.06
C ARG A 9 -31.09 -62.81 -52.19
N ARG A 10 -32.28 -62.21 -52.13
CA ARG A 10 -32.58 -61.06 -51.26
C ARG A 10 -32.32 -61.35 -49.78
N ARG A 11 -32.64 -62.56 -49.30
CA ARG A 11 -32.34 -62.97 -47.92
C ARG A 11 -30.85 -63.07 -47.65
N GLN A 12 -30.07 -63.58 -48.61
CA GLN A 12 -28.61 -63.65 -48.47
C GLN A 12 -27.98 -62.27 -48.49
N GLU A 13 -28.42 -61.38 -49.37
CA GLU A 13 -27.97 -59.98 -49.43
C GLU A 13 -28.27 -59.27 -48.10
N LYS A 14 -29.49 -59.39 -47.55
CA LYS A 14 -29.83 -58.85 -46.22
C LYS A 14 -28.96 -59.43 -45.09
N LYS A 15 -28.68 -60.74 -45.10
CA LYS A 15 -27.80 -61.34 -44.09
C LYS A 15 -26.37 -60.83 -44.22
N ALA A 16 -25.88 -60.63 -45.44
CA ALA A 16 -24.55 -60.09 -45.71
C ALA A 16 -24.44 -58.63 -45.24
N THR A 17 -25.45 -57.80 -45.50
CA THR A 17 -25.47 -56.39 -45.04
C THR A 17 -25.53 -56.31 -43.52
N ILE A 18 -26.36 -57.12 -42.86
CA ILE A 18 -26.42 -57.18 -41.38
C ILE A 18 -25.07 -57.63 -40.79
N LYS A 19 -24.43 -58.66 -41.37
CA LYS A 19 -23.11 -59.10 -40.92
C LYS A 19 -22.04 -58.02 -41.12
N ALA A 20 -22.04 -57.35 -42.27
CA ALA A 20 -21.12 -56.26 -42.55
C ALA A 20 -21.31 -55.08 -41.58
N ALA A 21 -22.57 -54.68 -41.32
CA ALA A 21 -22.92 -53.66 -40.35
C ALA A 21 -22.46 -54.04 -38.93
N LYS A 22 -22.68 -55.30 -38.53
CA LYS A 22 -22.22 -55.80 -37.22
C LYS A 22 -20.69 -55.77 -37.08
N VAL A 23 -19.96 -56.19 -38.12
CA VAL A 23 -18.49 -56.14 -38.12
C VAL A 23 -17.98 -54.70 -38.06
N ARG A 24 -18.59 -53.78 -38.82
CA ARG A 24 -18.26 -52.35 -38.76
C ARG A 24 -18.51 -51.77 -37.38
N ALA A 25 -19.68 -52.01 -36.78
CA ALA A 25 -19.99 -51.55 -35.43
C ALA A 25 -19.00 -52.09 -34.38
N ILE A 26 -18.62 -53.37 -34.47
CA ILE A 26 -17.61 -53.96 -33.57
C ILE A 26 -16.22 -53.33 -33.80
N ALA A 27 -15.87 -53.02 -35.05
CA ALA A 27 -14.59 -52.38 -35.36
C ALA A 27 -14.54 -50.93 -34.86
N GLU A 28 -15.63 -50.16 -35.07
CA GLU A 28 -15.79 -48.78 -34.59
C GLU A 28 -15.72 -48.73 -33.07
N THR A 29 -16.55 -49.53 -32.36
CA THR A 29 -16.51 -49.59 -30.89
C THR A 29 -15.13 -49.97 -30.34
N LYS A 30 -14.40 -50.88 -30.99
CA LYS A 30 -13.01 -51.22 -30.59
C LYS A 30 -12.03 -50.07 -30.86
N ALA A 31 -12.21 -49.33 -31.95
CA ALA A 31 -11.40 -48.17 -32.26
C ALA A 31 -11.66 -47.04 -31.26
N ASP A 32 -12.92 -46.77 -30.96
CA ASP A 32 -13.36 -45.77 -29.99
C ASP A 32 -12.86 -46.11 -28.59
N ALA A 33 -13.01 -47.36 -28.14
CA ALA A 33 -12.49 -47.78 -26.83
C ALA A 33 -10.96 -47.61 -26.71
N LYS A 34 -10.20 -47.85 -27.80
CA LYS A 34 -8.75 -47.59 -27.82
C LYS A 34 -8.44 -46.10 -27.75
N LEU A 35 -9.21 -45.28 -28.47
CA LEU A 35 -9.05 -43.84 -28.52
C LEU A 35 -9.40 -43.21 -27.16
N GLU A 36 -10.48 -43.63 -26.52
CA GLU A 36 -10.86 -43.23 -25.17
C GLU A 36 -9.78 -43.61 -24.15
N LYS A 37 -9.27 -44.84 -24.19
CA LYS A 37 -8.18 -45.27 -23.31
C LYS A 37 -6.91 -44.41 -23.50
N ALA A 38 -6.60 -44.04 -24.74
CA ALA A 38 -5.48 -43.14 -25.04
C ALA A 38 -5.72 -41.71 -24.51
N LYS A 39 -6.94 -41.18 -24.71
CA LYS A 39 -7.37 -39.88 -24.17
C LYS A 39 -7.29 -39.85 -22.65
N GLU A 40 -7.87 -40.84 -21.96
CA GLU A 40 -7.80 -40.94 -20.49
C GLU A 40 -6.36 -41.01 -19.99
N LYS A 41 -5.50 -41.81 -20.65
CA LYS A 41 -4.09 -41.90 -20.27
C LYS A 41 -3.39 -40.55 -20.43
N TYR A 42 -3.69 -39.80 -21.49
CA TYR A 42 -3.18 -38.45 -21.69
C TYR A 42 -3.69 -37.48 -20.63
N LEU A 43 -5.00 -37.47 -20.36
CA LEU A 43 -5.63 -36.63 -19.33
C LEU A 43 -5.08 -36.92 -17.93
N ARG A 44 -4.85 -38.18 -17.57
CA ARG A 44 -4.21 -38.54 -16.29
C ARG A 44 -2.77 -38.03 -16.21
N LYS A 45 -2.02 -38.09 -17.31
CA LYS A 45 -0.64 -37.55 -17.37
C LYS A 45 -0.63 -36.03 -17.23
N THR A 46 -1.51 -35.31 -17.94
CA THR A 46 -1.60 -33.86 -17.87
C THR A 46 -2.09 -33.41 -16.49
N ALA A 47 -3.15 -34.02 -15.95
CA ALA A 47 -3.63 -33.74 -14.60
C ALA A 47 -2.54 -33.96 -13.54
N LYS A 48 -1.72 -35.01 -13.66
CA LYS A 48 -0.58 -35.24 -12.76
C LYS A 48 0.50 -34.15 -12.89
N LYS A 49 0.77 -33.66 -14.10
CA LYS A 49 1.73 -32.56 -14.33
C LYS A 49 1.22 -31.25 -13.73
N VAL A 50 -0.05 -30.92 -13.97
CA VAL A 50 -0.71 -29.73 -13.42
C VAL A 50 -0.66 -29.77 -11.88
N ARG A 51 -1.14 -30.84 -11.25
CA ARG A 51 -1.07 -31.00 -9.78
C ARG A 51 0.35 -30.85 -9.22
N LYS A 52 1.37 -31.34 -9.93
CA LYS A 52 2.77 -31.18 -9.52
C LYS A 52 3.27 -29.74 -9.67
N ALA A 53 2.84 -29.03 -10.71
CA ALA A 53 3.15 -27.62 -10.89
C ALA A 53 2.50 -26.78 -9.79
N ASP A 54 1.20 -26.99 -9.54
CA ASP A 54 0.44 -26.30 -8.50
C ASP A 54 1.06 -26.53 -7.12
N ALA A 55 1.44 -27.77 -6.79
CA ALA A 55 2.09 -28.08 -5.53
C ALA A 55 3.46 -27.39 -5.36
N LYS A 56 4.24 -27.27 -6.45
CA LYS A 56 5.51 -26.53 -6.43
C LYS A 56 5.29 -25.04 -6.25
N GLU A 57 4.30 -24.48 -6.95
CA GLU A 57 3.96 -23.07 -6.84
C GLU A 57 3.49 -22.74 -5.43
N LEU A 58 2.58 -23.52 -4.85
CA LEU A 58 2.12 -23.36 -3.47
C LEU A 58 3.27 -23.45 -2.47
N LYS A 59 4.20 -24.39 -2.66
CA LYS A 59 5.40 -24.49 -1.81
C LYS A 59 6.29 -23.25 -1.94
N ASN A 60 6.47 -22.73 -3.14
CA ASN A 60 7.26 -21.52 -3.37
C ASN A 60 6.58 -20.28 -2.77
N ARG A 61 5.26 -20.15 -2.90
CA ARG A 61 4.46 -19.10 -2.25
C ARG A 61 4.60 -19.15 -0.74
N ARG A 62 4.40 -20.32 -0.11
CA ARG A 62 4.60 -20.50 1.34
C ARG A 62 6.00 -20.09 1.79
N LYS A 63 7.04 -20.54 1.09
CA LYS A 63 8.42 -20.13 1.40
C LYS A 63 8.64 -18.63 1.25
N HIS A 64 8.02 -18.01 0.25
CA HIS A 64 8.10 -16.57 0.05
C HIS A 64 7.36 -15.81 1.15
N GLU A 65 6.16 -16.23 1.51
CA GLU A 65 5.37 -15.68 2.62
C GLU A 65 6.09 -15.82 3.95
N GLU A 66 6.68 -16.99 4.25
CA GLU A 66 7.52 -17.20 5.44
C GLU A 66 8.74 -16.28 5.45
N LYS A 67 9.42 -16.09 4.32
CA LYS A 67 10.53 -15.14 4.18
C LYS A 67 10.08 -13.69 4.39
N MET A 68 8.94 -13.30 3.81
CA MET A 68 8.41 -11.95 3.97
C MET A 68 7.95 -11.70 5.41
N ALA A 69 7.29 -12.67 6.03
CA ALA A 69 6.86 -12.61 7.42
C ALA A 69 8.06 -12.55 8.37
N SER A 70 9.07 -13.39 8.16
CA SER A 70 10.30 -13.34 8.96
C SER A 70 11.10 -12.05 8.74
N ALA A 71 11.17 -11.54 7.51
CA ALA A 71 11.78 -10.25 7.21
C ALA A 71 11.01 -9.09 7.87
N ALA A 72 9.68 -9.12 7.84
CA ALA A 72 8.84 -8.14 8.53
C ALA A 72 9.02 -8.20 10.05
N LEU A 73 9.06 -9.41 10.63
CA LEU A 73 9.37 -9.60 12.05
C LEU A 73 10.78 -9.12 12.41
N GLN A 74 11.77 -9.32 11.55
CA GLN A 74 13.13 -8.78 11.74
C GLN A 74 13.15 -7.27 11.63
N GLN A 75 12.39 -6.66 10.73
CA GLN A 75 12.26 -5.20 10.63
C GLN A 75 11.58 -4.61 11.86
N LEU A 76 10.52 -5.25 12.36
CA LEU A 76 9.86 -4.88 13.60
C LEU A 76 10.79 -5.04 14.82
N LYS A 77 11.53 -6.17 14.89
CA LYS A 77 12.52 -6.43 15.97
C LYS A 77 13.75 -5.53 15.90
N ALA A 78 14.17 -5.12 14.70
CA ALA A 78 15.26 -4.18 14.51
C ALA A 78 14.90 -2.76 14.99
N GLY A 79 13.60 -2.48 15.17
CA GLY A 79 13.10 -1.20 15.68
C GLY A 79 13.45 -0.01 14.79
N ASN A 80 12.98 1.18 15.18
CA ASN A 80 13.19 2.44 14.46
C ASN A 80 14.67 2.88 14.33
N PHE A 81 15.63 2.09 14.82
CA PHE A 81 17.06 2.38 14.81
C PHE A 81 17.88 1.22 14.24
N ASN A 82 17.60 0.84 13.00
CA ASN A 82 18.55 0.05 12.22
C ASN A 82 19.78 0.93 11.90
N SER A 83 20.94 0.60 12.49
CA SER A 83 22.19 1.37 12.31
C SER A 83 22.59 1.53 10.84
N GLN A 84 22.16 0.62 9.96
CA GLN A 84 22.46 0.67 8.54
C GLN A 84 21.56 1.66 7.77
N ASN A 85 20.30 1.84 8.19
CA ASN A 85 19.45 2.88 7.64
C ASN A 85 19.82 4.25 8.24
N VAL A 86 20.07 4.29 9.55
CA VAL A 86 20.52 5.51 10.24
C VAL A 86 21.84 6.01 9.63
N SER A 87 22.82 5.14 9.37
CA SER A 87 24.09 5.56 8.75
C SER A 87 23.93 6.07 7.31
N ARG A 88 23.00 5.52 6.51
CA ARG A 88 22.70 6.04 5.16
C ARG A 88 22.05 7.42 5.21
N TYR A 89 21.06 7.62 6.09
CA TYR A 89 20.41 8.91 6.24
C TYR A 89 21.31 9.96 6.90
N VAL A 90 22.10 9.57 7.91
CA VAL A 90 23.10 10.45 8.54
C VAL A 90 24.20 10.81 7.55
N GLY A 91 24.65 9.88 6.69
CA GLY A 91 25.63 10.16 5.64
C GLY A 91 25.10 11.15 4.59
N ALA A 92 23.88 10.92 4.08
CA ALA A 92 23.23 11.82 3.13
C ALA A 92 22.97 13.20 3.75
N ALA A 93 22.50 13.25 5.00
CA ALA A 93 22.31 14.49 5.74
C ALA A 93 23.63 15.24 5.91
N ARG A 94 24.74 14.57 6.28
CA ARG A 94 26.04 15.22 6.48
C ARG A 94 26.62 15.86 5.21
N VAL A 95 26.32 15.30 4.04
CA VAL A 95 26.73 15.86 2.74
C VAL A 95 25.80 17.01 2.30
N ALA A 96 24.49 16.88 2.56
CA ALA A 96 23.51 17.89 2.17
C ALA A 96 23.44 19.08 3.16
N LEU A 97 23.81 18.88 4.43
CA LEU A 97 23.73 19.88 5.51
C LEU A 97 24.43 21.20 5.14
N PRO A 98 25.69 21.21 4.66
CA PRO A 98 26.42 22.45 4.38
C PRO A 98 25.76 23.33 3.30
N ALA A 99 25.03 22.72 2.37
CA ALA A 99 24.31 23.45 1.32
C ALA A 99 22.88 23.83 1.76
N LEU A 100 22.20 22.94 2.49
CA LEU A 100 20.81 23.16 2.93
C LEU A 100 20.71 24.12 4.13
N LEU A 101 21.69 24.11 5.05
CA LEU A 101 21.75 25.03 6.19
C LEU A 101 21.66 26.51 5.79
N PRO A 102 22.54 27.03 4.90
CA PRO A 102 22.48 28.43 4.51
C PRO A 102 21.25 28.76 3.67
N LEU A 103 20.70 27.82 2.89
CA LEU A 103 19.47 28.03 2.13
C LEU A 103 18.24 28.09 3.05
N PHE A 104 18.17 27.24 4.06
CA PHE A 104 17.13 27.27 5.07
C PHE A 104 17.22 28.54 5.93
N TYR A 105 18.43 28.92 6.34
CA TYR A 105 18.68 30.18 7.04
C TYR A 105 18.26 31.38 6.20
N ARG A 106 18.65 31.43 4.91
CA ARG A 106 18.24 32.48 3.97
C ARG A 106 16.72 32.49 3.71
N GLY A 107 16.08 31.32 3.65
CA GLY A 107 14.63 31.22 3.52
C GLY A 107 13.90 31.79 4.73
N MET A 108 14.37 31.46 5.95
CA MET A 108 13.81 32.00 7.19
C MET A 108 14.08 33.51 7.35
N THR A 109 15.29 33.98 7.00
CA THR A 109 15.60 35.42 7.09
C THR A 109 14.87 36.22 6.02
N GLN A 110 14.69 35.72 4.80
CA GLN A 110 13.89 36.41 3.78
C GLN A 110 12.41 36.49 4.17
N MET A 111 11.84 35.45 4.81
CA MET A 111 10.46 35.52 5.31
C MET A 111 10.31 36.54 6.46
N LYS A 112 11.30 36.64 7.36
CA LYS A 112 11.30 37.67 8.41
C LYS A 112 11.52 39.07 7.83
N GLU A 113 12.45 39.24 6.91
CA GLU A 113 12.75 40.52 6.27
C GLU A 113 11.59 41.03 5.40
N VAL A 114 10.78 40.18 4.79
CA VAL A 114 9.60 40.63 4.03
C VAL A 114 8.53 41.22 4.97
N ASN A 115 8.33 40.62 6.15
CA ASN A 115 7.42 41.16 7.16
C ASN A 115 7.98 42.40 7.88
N GLU A 116 9.29 42.43 8.14
CA GLU A 116 9.95 43.58 8.76
C GLU A 116 10.08 44.75 7.78
N ARG A 117 10.35 44.55 6.47
CA ARG A 117 10.42 45.64 5.48
C ARG A 117 9.08 46.33 5.24
N GLN A 118 7.95 45.62 5.37
CA GLN A 118 6.62 46.24 5.31
C GLN A 118 6.30 47.09 6.56
N ASN A 119 6.82 46.73 7.72
CA ASN A 119 6.70 47.54 8.95
C ASN A 119 7.75 48.67 9.02
N LEU A 120 8.95 48.49 8.46
CA LEU A 120 10.08 49.42 8.56
C LEU A 120 10.01 50.58 7.55
N GLN A 121 9.26 50.46 6.45
CA GLN A 121 8.95 51.64 5.60
C GLN A 121 7.92 52.59 6.25
N ARG A 122 7.22 52.15 7.30
CA ARG A 122 6.28 52.99 8.08
C ARG A 122 6.89 53.58 9.35
N ALA A 123 8.05 53.09 9.80
CA ALA A 123 8.70 53.53 11.03
C ALA A 123 10.22 53.60 10.79
N GLY A 124 10.71 54.73 10.30
CA GLY A 124 12.12 54.90 9.93
C GLY A 124 13.09 54.97 11.11
N LEU A 125 13.41 53.84 11.76
CA LEU A 125 14.46 53.74 12.79
C LEU A 125 15.18 52.38 12.78
N ALA A 126 16.47 52.41 13.18
CA ALA A 126 17.47 51.34 13.10
C ALA A 126 17.28 50.20 14.13
N PRO A 127 17.84 48.99 13.87
CA PRO A 127 17.51 47.79 14.63
C PRO A 127 18.46 47.62 15.83
N THR A 128 17.96 47.87 17.03
CA THR A 128 18.62 47.40 18.24
C THR A 128 17.63 46.68 19.14
N THR A 129 18.04 45.49 19.57
CA THR A 129 17.61 44.82 20.81
C THR A 129 16.11 44.64 20.99
N ASN A 130 15.56 43.51 20.52
CA ASN A 130 14.39 42.83 21.12
C ASN A 130 14.19 41.44 20.48
N ALA A 131 14.92 40.43 20.97
CA ALA A 131 14.74 39.01 20.62
C ALA A 131 14.30 38.16 21.83
N SER A 132 13.64 38.80 22.80
CA SER A 132 12.93 38.13 23.88
C SER A 132 11.50 38.64 23.82
N PHE A 133 10.52 37.74 23.89
CA PHE A 133 9.07 38.02 23.79
C PHE A 133 8.49 38.15 22.36
N ALA A 134 8.62 37.10 21.56
CA ALA A 134 7.59 36.76 20.57
C ALA A 134 6.94 35.45 21.05
N GLY A 135 5.65 35.51 21.42
CA GLY A 135 4.95 34.50 22.22
C GLY A 135 5.14 33.05 21.76
N ASP A 136 5.18 32.14 22.73
CA ASP A 136 5.32 30.70 22.52
C ASP A 136 4.06 30.10 21.87
N GLY A 137 4.22 29.06 21.04
CA GLY A 137 3.10 28.32 20.42
C GLY A 137 2.48 28.77 19.07
N PRO A 138 2.87 29.87 18.37
CA PRO A 138 2.17 30.32 17.16
C PRO A 138 2.31 29.33 15.99
N THR A 139 3.43 28.62 15.92
CA THR A 139 3.66 27.58 14.91
C THR A 139 2.69 26.42 15.07
N GLN A 140 2.47 25.95 16.30
CA GLN A 140 1.58 24.84 16.62
C GLN A 140 0.13 25.23 16.34
N LYS A 141 -0.30 26.43 16.76
CA LYS A 141 -1.64 26.97 16.43
C LYS A 141 -1.89 27.11 14.93
N ALA A 142 -0.87 27.45 14.15
CA ALA A 142 -1.00 27.53 12.68
C ALA A 142 -1.22 26.13 12.07
N ARG A 143 -0.48 25.12 12.55
CA ARG A 143 -0.62 23.73 12.11
C ARG A 143 -1.98 23.13 12.49
N ILE A 144 -2.45 23.35 13.71
CA ILE A 144 -3.79 22.94 14.16
C ILE A 144 -4.87 23.46 13.20
N ARG A 145 -4.83 24.76 12.89
CA ARG A 145 -5.75 25.37 11.93
C ARG A 145 -5.65 24.78 10.53
N GLN A 146 -4.45 24.46 10.07
CA GLN A 146 -4.26 23.81 8.78
C GLN A 146 -4.88 22.40 8.75
N ILE A 147 -4.69 21.61 9.81
CA ILE A 147 -5.25 20.26 9.93
C ILE A 147 -6.79 20.32 9.93
N ARG A 148 -7.40 21.19 10.73
CA ARG A 148 -8.87 21.42 10.72
C ARG A 148 -9.36 21.79 9.32
N LYS A 149 -8.65 22.69 8.64
CA LYS A 149 -8.99 23.09 7.26
C LYS A 149 -8.85 21.93 6.27
N ASP A 150 -7.90 21.03 6.47
CA ASP A 150 -7.69 19.91 5.57
C ASP A 150 -8.75 18.82 5.78
N VAL A 151 -9.13 18.52 7.01
CA VAL A 151 -10.19 17.55 7.31
C VAL A 151 -11.58 18.06 6.84
N SER A 152 -11.87 19.34 7.03
CA SER A 152 -13.14 19.96 6.58
C SER A 152 -13.31 20.03 5.06
N LYS A 153 -12.22 20.01 4.28
CA LYS A 153 -12.28 19.87 2.80
C LYS A 153 -12.75 18.48 2.34
N GLY A 154 -12.90 17.53 3.25
CA GLY A 154 -13.34 16.17 2.95
C GLY A 154 -12.20 15.22 2.54
N GLY A 155 -12.59 14.05 2.02
CA GLY A 155 -11.67 12.97 1.66
C GLY A 155 -11.33 12.02 2.82
N VAL A 156 -11.93 12.18 3.99
CA VAL A 156 -11.82 11.24 5.12
C VAL A 156 -13.21 10.89 5.65
N PRO A 157 -13.41 9.73 6.30
CA PRO A 157 -14.69 9.37 6.91
C PRO A 157 -15.17 10.40 7.93
N MET A 158 -16.48 10.68 7.97
CA MET A 158 -17.08 11.71 8.85
C MET A 158 -16.76 11.49 10.34
N GLY A 159 -16.84 10.25 10.85
CA GLY A 159 -16.48 9.96 12.24
C GLY A 159 -15.02 10.26 12.54
N PHE A 160 -14.11 9.91 11.62
CA PHE A 160 -12.69 10.24 11.76
C PHE A 160 -12.44 11.76 11.69
N ALA A 161 -13.19 12.48 10.86
CA ALA A 161 -13.09 13.93 10.81
C ALA A 161 -13.46 14.57 12.16
N GLN A 162 -14.54 14.09 12.77
CA GLN A 162 -14.98 14.53 14.10
C GLN A 162 -13.93 14.20 15.19
N ASP A 163 -13.37 13.00 15.17
CA ASP A 163 -12.31 12.59 16.11
C ASP A 163 -11.06 13.49 15.98
N VAL A 164 -10.70 13.91 14.77
CA VAL A 164 -9.57 14.83 14.55
C VAL A 164 -9.90 16.24 15.04
N GLU A 165 -11.12 16.72 14.83
CA GLU A 165 -11.57 18.03 15.32
C GLU A 165 -11.44 18.11 16.86
N GLU A 166 -11.97 17.11 17.58
CA GLU A 166 -11.89 17.03 19.04
C GLU A 166 -10.44 17.00 19.54
N ARG A 167 -9.57 16.19 18.90
CA ARG A 167 -8.14 16.17 19.22
C ARG A 167 -7.44 17.50 18.96
N MET A 168 -7.87 18.26 17.94
CA MET A 168 -7.29 19.57 17.65
C MET A 168 -7.68 20.59 18.71
N ASP A 169 -8.88 20.48 19.30
CA ASP A 169 -9.31 21.28 20.45
C ASP A 169 -8.42 20.99 21.67
N ASP A 170 -8.21 19.72 22.02
CA ASP A 170 -7.33 19.30 23.11
C ASP A 170 -5.89 19.83 22.95
N LEU A 171 -5.36 19.78 21.71
CA LEU A 171 -4.02 20.29 21.42
C LEU A 171 -3.94 21.81 21.45
N GLU A 172 -5.01 22.51 21.08
CA GLU A 172 -5.07 23.97 21.18
C GLU A 172 -5.04 24.43 22.64
N ASP A 173 -5.83 23.78 23.50
CA ASP A 173 -5.81 23.99 24.94
C ASP A 173 -4.43 23.67 25.55
N ALA A 174 -3.79 22.59 25.09
CA ALA A 174 -2.44 22.25 25.51
C ALA A 174 -1.41 23.31 25.12
N VAL A 175 -1.53 23.92 23.93
CA VAL A 175 -0.68 25.05 23.51
C VAL A 175 -0.93 26.25 24.41
N ASP A 176 -2.17 26.57 24.73
CA ASP A 176 -2.51 27.72 25.59
C ASP A 176 -2.00 27.55 27.02
N ASN A 177 -2.05 26.34 27.55
CA ASN A 177 -1.47 26.01 28.86
C ASN A 177 0.06 26.16 28.91
N THR A 178 0.76 26.18 27.77
CA THR A 178 2.22 26.41 27.77
C THR A 178 2.61 27.82 28.18
N SER A 179 1.67 28.79 28.08
CA SER A 179 1.90 30.17 28.51
C SER A 179 2.10 30.31 30.03
N THR A 180 1.62 29.35 30.82
CA THR A 180 1.75 29.32 32.28
C THR A 180 2.89 28.41 32.76
N MET A 181 3.59 27.73 31.86
CA MET A 181 4.68 26.80 32.17
C MET A 181 6.04 27.51 32.24
N ASN A 182 7.03 26.88 32.86
CA ASN A 182 8.41 27.35 32.77
C ASN A 182 9.04 27.02 31.40
N ASN A 183 10.14 27.69 31.04
CA ASN A 183 10.74 27.57 29.70
C ASN A 183 11.05 26.13 29.24
N ASP A 184 11.51 25.27 30.15
CA ASP A 184 11.85 23.88 29.82
C ASP A 184 10.58 23.03 29.64
N GLN A 185 9.59 23.21 30.51
CA GLN A 185 8.27 22.58 30.38
C GLN A 185 7.56 23.04 29.10
N THR A 186 7.58 24.32 28.78
CA THR A 186 7.03 24.90 27.54
C THR A 186 7.68 24.25 26.32
N ARG A 187 9.02 24.17 26.27
CA ARG A 187 9.73 23.50 25.17
C ARG A 187 9.34 22.02 25.03
N HIS A 188 9.28 21.28 26.15
CA HIS A 188 8.90 19.88 26.13
C HIS A 188 7.44 19.66 25.70
N ALA A 189 6.52 20.49 26.19
CA ALA A 189 5.11 20.46 25.82
C ALA A 189 4.92 20.78 24.33
N LEU A 190 5.53 21.86 23.82
CA LEU A 190 5.46 22.22 22.41
C LEU A 190 6.08 21.15 21.49
N GLN A 191 7.14 20.47 21.93
CA GLN A 191 7.70 19.33 21.20
C GLN A 191 6.78 18.12 21.19
N ALA A 192 6.11 17.82 22.31
CA ALA A 192 5.12 16.74 22.39
C ALA A 192 3.92 17.02 21.49
N ILE A 193 3.37 18.24 21.54
CA ILE A 193 2.29 18.71 20.67
C ILE A 193 2.70 18.59 19.20
N SER A 194 3.93 19.00 18.85
CA SER A 194 4.43 18.90 17.47
C SER A 194 4.47 17.45 16.97
N ARG A 195 4.85 16.48 17.82
CA ARG A 195 4.84 15.05 17.48
C ARG A 195 3.42 14.52 17.28
N GLU A 196 2.47 14.95 18.12
CA GLU A 196 1.06 14.53 17.96
C GLU A 196 0.47 15.06 16.65
N LEU A 197 0.76 16.32 16.30
CA LEU A 197 0.36 16.90 15.01
C LEU A 197 0.93 16.11 13.82
N ASP A 198 2.19 15.67 13.89
CA ASP A 198 2.82 14.84 12.85
C ASP A 198 2.10 13.48 12.70
N LEU A 199 1.69 12.86 13.82
CA LEU A 199 0.96 11.59 13.82
C LEU A 199 -0.44 11.74 13.21
N VAL A 200 -1.16 12.80 13.58
CA VAL A 200 -2.50 13.09 13.02
C VAL A 200 -2.41 13.34 11.51
N GLU A 201 -1.43 14.13 11.05
CA GLU A 201 -1.21 14.34 9.62
C GLU A 201 -0.93 13.03 8.85
N ALA A 202 -0.16 12.10 9.44
CA ALA A 202 0.08 10.79 8.84
C ALA A 202 -1.19 9.92 8.79
N GLN A 203 -2.02 9.96 9.83
CA GLN A 203 -3.31 9.27 9.85
C GLN A 203 -4.27 9.82 8.79
N ILE A 204 -4.34 11.14 8.63
CA ILE A 204 -5.16 11.79 7.59
C ILE A 204 -4.73 11.32 6.20
N ARG A 205 -3.42 11.26 5.92
CA ARG A 205 -2.92 10.76 4.62
C ARG A 205 -3.33 9.31 4.36
N THR A 206 -3.32 8.48 5.40
CA THR A 206 -3.70 7.05 5.30
C THR A 206 -5.20 6.86 5.13
N LYS A 207 -6.02 7.73 5.72
CA LYS A 207 -7.49 7.66 5.62
C LYS A 207 -8.06 8.28 4.35
N ARG A 208 -7.25 9.06 3.61
CA ARG A 208 -7.58 9.63 2.30
C ARG A 208 -7.36 8.69 1.11
N SER A 209 -6.49 7.69 1.26
CA SER A 209 -6.23 6.67 0.25
C SER A 209 -7.26 5.55 0.30
#